data_AF-A0A8I1PF04-F1
#
_entry.id   AF-A0A8I1PF04-F1
#
_cell.length_a   1.000
_cell.length_b   1.000
_cell.length_c   1.000
_cell.angle_alpha   90.00
_cell.angle_beta   90.00
_cell.angle_gamma   90.00
#
_symmetry.space_group_name_H-M   'P 1'
#
loop_
_entity.id
_entity.type
_entity.pdbx_description
1 polymer ?
#
loop_
_entity_poly.entity_id
_entity_poly.type
_entity_poly.pdbx_seq_one_letter_code
_entity_poly.pdbx_strand_id
1 'polypeptide(L)'
;MTILLGVLVVLGLAATPGSAAGFGTIDTGGQSREHERLTRAALSCAGDARTDRDCFEPTTMDYLAGHDHEFGAVGAPDSDELSDPGAHCDGADYVTGPYPQTRTQATAALDDCLNQMRIRFGEGLDAAQRLLGPDGEVLANEVGLDPECRSREEREVRAKCAALEGFGRALHGVQDFYSHSNWADEADPTRPIGDENPPGLDLPAPSPLLDLRGPAPDPPVDLTTGCYVARDEVPGVGDCRLRVTHAGLNKDRGQIDPVTGAATDPTTPRGMVGTNFAKAVSGAVTETRREWQDFRSELVARYGSEHGERMICALTHDDPVNDCARRNLAVATAVPIGLAAVAVGAILWIRRRRTR
;
A
#
# COMPACT_ATOMS: atom_id res chain seq x y z
N MET A 1 55.87 -26.59 -29.74
CA MET A 1 54.49 -26.64 -29.19
C MET A 1 54.33 -25.38 -28.36
N THR A 2 53.86 -24.32 -29.00
CA THR A 2 53.89 -22.94 -28.50
C THR A 2 52.47 -22.62 -28.01
N ILE A 3 52.29 -22.43 -26.71
CA ILE A 3 50.99 -22.08 -26.12
C ILE A 3 50.89 -20.55 -26.16
N LEU A 4 49.99 -20.03 -26.99
CA LEU A 4 49.56 -18.63 -26.97
C LEU A 4 48.69 -18.40 -25.73
N LEU A 5 49.09 -17.47 -24.85
CA LEU A 5 48.18 -16.86 -23.89
C LEU A 5 47.28 -15.86 -24.62
N GLY A 6 45.99 -16.17 -24.72
CA GLY A 6 44.96 -15.21 -25.10
C GLY A 6 44.57 -14.37 -23.89
N VAL A 7 44.85 -13.07 -23.94
CA VAL A 7 44.31 -12.08 -22.99
C VAL A 7 42.85 -11.83 -23.37
N LEU A 8 41.93 -12.31 -22.53
CA LEU A 8 40.50 -12.02 -22.64
C LEU A 8 40.27 -10.63 -22.04
N VAL A 9 40.13 -9.62 -22.91
CA VAL A 9 39.63 -8.30 -22.52
C VAL A 9 38.13 -8.44 -22.33
N VAL A 10 37.69 -8.58 -21.07
CA VAL A 10 36.28 -8.45 -20.70
C VAL A 10 35.94 -6.96 -20.81
N LEU A 11 35.35 -6.58 -21.94
CA LEU A 11 34.66 -5.30 -22.09
C LEU A 11 33.50 -5.32 -21.09
N GLY A 12 33.65 -4.58 -19.99
CA GLY A 12 32.56 -4.28 -19.09
C GLY A 12 31.49 -3.52 -19.85
N LEU A 13 30.39 -4.21 -20.16
CA LEU A 13 29.12 -3.57 -20.49
C LEU A 13 28.71 -2.79 -19.23
N ALA A 14 29.01 -1.49 -19.22
CA ALA A 14 28.34 -0.57 -18.32
C ALA A 14 26.85 -0.65 -18.64
N ALA A 15 26.09 -1.30 -17.76
CA ALA A 15 24.64 -1.24 -17.77
C ALA A 15 24.26 0.24 -17.69
N THR A 16 23.54 0.72 -18.70
CA THR A 16 22.93 2.05 -18.67
C THR A 16 21.91 2.08 -17.52
N PRO A 17 21.90 3.12 -16.67
CA PRO A 17 20.78 3.34 -15.75
C PRO A 17 19.57 3.71 -16.61
N GLY A 18 18.35 3.30 -16.36
CA GLY A 18 17.74 2.50 -15.31
C GLY A 18 16.25 2.69 -15.60
N SER A 19 15.55 1.60 -15.89
CA SER A 19 14.12 1.60 -16.20
C SER A 19 13.42 2.48 -15.17
N ALA A 20 12.66 3.47 -15.63
CA ALA A 20 11.75 4.20 -14.76
C ALA A 20 10.59 3.25 -14.48
N ALA A 21 10.77 2.35 -13.51
CA ALA A 21 9.68 1.63 -12.88
C ALA A 21 9.34 2.41 -11.62
N GLY A 22 8.05 2.73 -11.41
CA GLY A 22 7.47 2.73 -10.07
C GLY A 22 7.97 3.81 -9.10
N PHE A 23 7.18 4.09 -8.05
CA PHE A 23 7.90 4.21 -6.78
C PHE A 23 8.74 2.93 -6.64
N GLY A 24 10.04 3.04 -6.39
CA GLY A 24 10.90 1.87 -6.55
C GLY A 24 10.65 0.78 -5.50
N THR A 25 10.81 -0.48 -5.88
CA THR A 25 10.84 -1.63 -4.96
C THR A 25 12.26 -2.09 -4.62
N ILE A 26 13.29 -1.61 -5.32
CA ILE A 26 14.70 -2.03 -5.11
C ILE A 26 15.60 -0.86 -4.71
N ASP A 27 16.80 -1.17 -4.18
CA ASP A 27 17.84 -0.19 -3.80
C ASP A 27 18.88 0.04 -4.93
N THR A 28 18.52 -0.27 -6.18
CA THR A 28 19.44 -0.16 -7.32
C THR A 28 18.80 0.63 -8.47
N GLY A 29 19.60 1.06 -9.45
CA GLY A 29 19.07 1.84 -10.59
C GLY A 29 18.61 3.26 -10.23
N GLY A 30 18.94 3.76 -9.03
CA GLY A 30 18.53 5.07 -8.52
C GLY A 30 17.27 5.06 -7.67
N GLN A 31 16.60 3.91 -7.54
CA GLN A 31 15.48 3.71 -6.61
C GLN A 31 15.98 3.59 -5.16
N SER A 32 15.08 3.80 -4.21
CA SER A 32 15.37 3.75 -2.77
C SER A 32 14.31 2.97 -1.98
N ARG A 33 13.67 1.97 -2.60
CA ARG A 33 12.57 1.19 -2.00
C ARG A 33 11.43 2.07 -1.51
N GLU A 34 11.01 3.00 -2.36
CA GLU A 34 9.95 3.94 -2.06
C GLU A 34 8.64 3.22 -1.64
N HIS A 35 8.23 2.14 -2.32
CA HIS A 35 7.04 1.37 -1.92
C HIS A 35 7.14 0.82 -0.49
N GLU A 36 8.27 0.23 -0.12
CA GLU A 36 8.53 -0.28 1.22
C GLU A 36 8.42 0.87 2.25
N ARG A 37 9.14 1.96 2.00
CA ARG A 37 9.26 3.08 2.95
C ARG A 37 7.94 3.82 3.13
N LEU A 38 7.17 4.04 2.05
CA LEU A 38 5.84 4.62 2.10
C LEU A 38 4.89 3.76 2.92
N THR A 39 4.90 2.44 2.66
CA THR A 39 4.04 1.48 3.36
C THR A 39 4.36 1.44 4.85
N ARG A 40 5.65 1.42 5.23
CA ARG A 40 6.08 1.51 6.62
C ARG A 40 5.65 2.82 7.28
N ALA A 41 5.90 3.97 6.65
CA ALA A 41 5.51 5.28 7.18
C ALA A 41 3.98 5.40 7.33
N ALA A 42 3.24 4.77 6.43
CA ALA A 42 1.79 4.74 6.46
C ALA A 42 1.25 3.82 7.54
N LEU A 43 1.79 2.60 7.71
CA LEU A 43 1.09 1.50 8.39
C LEU A 43 1.86 0.82 9.53
N SER A 44 3.14 1.12 9.78
CA SER A 44 3.86 0.48 10.89
C SER A 44 3.38 0.98 12.26
N CYS A 45 3.51 0.14 13.29
CA CYS A 45 3.21 0.50 14.68
C CYS A 45 4.26 1.43 15.34
N ALA A 46 5.22 1.94 14.57
CA ALA A 46 6.16 2.93 15.05
C ALA A 46 5.46 4.30 15.25
N GLY A 47 5.10 4.63 16.49
CA GLY A 47 4.60 5.95 16.90
C GLY A 47 3.55 5.92 18.02
N ASP A 48 3.65 6.83 18.98
CA ASP A 48 2.91 6.85 20.27
C ASP A 48 1.37 7.08 20.17
N ALA A 49 0.78 7.09 18.98
CA ALA A 49 -0.60 7.55 18.75
C ALA A 49 -1.50 6.59 17.94
N ARG A 50 -1.04 5.40 17.58
CA ARG A 50 -1.86 4.41 16.82
C ARG A 50 -2.35 3.33 17.76
N THR A 51 -3.61 2.91 17.61
CA THR A 51 -4.10 1.73 18.33
C THR A 51 -3.56 0.46 17.67
N ASP A 52 -3.49 -0.65 18.41
CA ASP A 52 -2.96 -1.95 17.92
C ASP A 52 -3.60 -2.47 16.62
N ARG A 53 -4.74 -1.88 16.17
CA ARG A 53 -5.48 -2.27 14.95
C ARG A 53 -5.34 -1.28 13.80
N ASP A 54 -4.70 -0.14 14.03
CA ASP A 54 -4.43 0.89 13.01
C ASP A 54 -3.10 0.67 12.31
N CYS A 55 -2.29 -0.28 12.79
CA CYS A 55 -0.93 -0.49 12.35
C CYS A 55 -0.57 -1.97 12.33
N PHE A 56 0.51 -2.31 11.64
CA PHE A 56 1.01 -3.68 11.50
C PHE A 56 2.29 -3.86 12.34
N GLU A 57 2.35 -4.97 13.05
CA GLU A 57 3.51 -5.42 13.80
C GLU A 57 4.68 -5.80 12.87
N PRO A 58 5.92 -5.82 13.37
CA PRO A 58 7.11 -5.86 12.53
C PRO A 58 7.14 -7.00 11.50
N THR A 59 6.87 -8.24 11.89
CA THR A 59 6.99 -9.40 10.97
C THR A 59 5.91 -9.34 9.89
N THR A 60 4.71 -8.93 10.27
CA THR A 60 3.60 -8.76 9.35
C THR A 60 3.83 -7.58 8.40
N MET A 61 4.38 -6.49 8.90
CA MET A 61 4.80 -5.34 8.12
C MET A 61 5.91 -5.70 7.14
N ASP A 62 6.88 -6.52 7.54
CA ASP A 62 7.96 -6.97 6.68
C ASP A 62 7.44 -7.74 5.46
N TYR A 63 6.41 -8.58 5.63
CA TYR A 63 5.75 -9.19 4.47
C TYR A 63 4.95 -8.18 3.63
N LEU A 64 4.19 -7.28 4.26
CA LEU A 64 3.37 -6.31 3.52
C LEU A 64 4.22 -5.34 2.70
N ALA A 65 5.22 -4.73 3.32
CA ALA A 65 6.04 -3.66 2.76
C ALA A 65 7.29 -4.18 2.02
N GLY A 66 7.78 -5.37 2.36
CA GLY A 66 9.10 -5.86 1.96
C GLY A 66 10.18 -5.57 3.01
N HIS A 67 11.25 -6.34 3.00
CA HIS A 67 12.41 -6.18 3.89
C HIS A 67 13.65 -6.80 3.25
N ASP A 68 14.87 -6.43 3.69
CA ASP A 68 16.12 -7.08 3.24
C ASP A 68 16.27 -7.27 1.71
N HIS A 69 15.77 -6.31 0.92
CA HIS A 69 15.71 -6.35 -0.55
C HIS A 69 14.67 -7.32 -1.16
N GLU A 70 13.80 -7.88 -0.34
CA GLU A 70 12.57 -8.52 -0.78
C GLU A 70 11.44 -7.51 -1.00
N PHE A 71 10.65 -7.77 -2.03
CA PHE A 71 9.63 -6.84 -2.55
C PHE A 71 8.40 -6.72 -1.63
N GLY A 72 8.18 -7.71 -0.76
CA GLY A 72 6.93 -7.85 -0.01
C GLY A 72 5.70 -8.00 -0.92
N ALA A 73 4.52 -7.78 -0.35
CA ALA A 73 3.25 -7.76 -1.07
C ALA A 73 3.07 -6.48 -1.91
N VAL A 74 3.47 -5.31 -1.37
CA VAL A 74 3.33 -4.03 -2.08
C VAL A 74 4.24 -3.93 -3.30
N GLY A 75 5.41 -4.55 -3.26
CA GLY A 75 6.32 -4.55 -4.39
C GLY A 75 6.06 -5.66 -5.40
N ALA A 76 5.20 -6.64 -5.10
CA ALA A 76 4.99 -7.82 -5.96
C ALA A 76 4.74 -7.49 -7.45
N PRO A 77 3.91 -6.47 -7.80
CA PRO A 77 3.66 -6.11 -9.19
C PRO A 77 4.91 -5.75 -10.00
N ASP A 78 5.94 -5.15 -9.38
CA ASP A 78 7.23 -4.85 -10.03
C ASP A 78 8.01 -6.11 -10.45
N SER A 79 7.61 -7.29 -9.98
CA SER A 79 8.25 -8.56 -10.32
C SER A 79 7.44 -9.38 -11.32
N ASP A 80 6.14 -9.56 -11.08
CA ASP A 80 5.31 -10.50 -11.84
C ASP A 80 4.23 -9.84 -12.71
N GLU A 81 4.01 -8.52 -12.54
CA GLU A 81 3.07 -7.71 -13.32
C GLU A 81 3.75 -6.54 -14.05
N LEU A 82 5.09 -6.54 -14.18
CA LEU A 82 5.91 -5.45 -14.75
C LEU A 82 5.46 -4.94 -16.13
N SER A 83 4.78 -5.78 -16.91
CA SER A 83 4.29 -5.44 -18.26
C SER A 83 2.80 -5.16 -18.32
N ASP A 84 2.12 -5.08 -17.17
CA ASP A 84 0.71 -4.73 -17.03
C ASP A 84 0.58 -3.23 -16.68
N PRO A 85 0.20 -2.37 -17.64
CA PRO A 85 0.03 -0.94 -17.37
C PRO A 85 -1.02 -0.66 -16.29
N GLY A 86 -2.02 -1.53 -16.14
CA GLY A 86 -3.06 -1.39 -15.11
C GLY A 86 -2.52 -1.57 -13.70
N ALA A 87 -1.47 -2.37 -13.51
CA ALA A 87 -0.83 -2.54 -12.20
C ALA A 87 -0.07 -1.29 -11.74
N HIS A 88 0.50 -0.53 -12.69
CA HIS A 88 1.35 0.65 -12.46
C HIS A 88 0.65 1.99 -12.74
N CYS A 89 -0.65 1.95 -13.06
CA CYS A 89 -1.42 3.13 -13.47
C CYS A 89 -0.84 3.92 -14.64
N ASP A 90 -0.22 3.20 -15.57
CA ASP A 90 0.37 3.73 -16.79
C ASP A 90 -0.65 3.89 -17.93
N GLY A 91 -0.31 4.76 -18.88
CA GLY A 91 -0.96 4.86 -20.18
C GLY A 91 -2.23 5.70 -20.22
N ALA A 92 -2.65 6.30 -19.10
CA ALA A 92 -3.74 7.27 -19.06
C ALA A 92 -3.26 8.70 -19.41
N ASP A 93 -2.28 8.82 -20.31
CA ASP A 93 -1.72 10.10 -20.71
C ASP A 93 -2.67 10.95 -21.55
N TYR A 94 -2.78 12.23 -21.21
CA TYR A 94 -3.63 13.16 -21.93
C TYR A 94 -3.15 14.60 -21.78
N VAL A 95 -3.20 15.33 -22.89
CA VAL A 95 -3.07 16.79 -22.90
C VAL A 95 -4.19 17.37 -23.75
N THR A 96 -4.86 18.40 -23.22
CA THR A 96 -5.93 19.10 -23.94
C THR A 96 -5.41 19.71 -25.24
N GLY A 97 -6.02 19.36 -26.38
CA GLY A 97 -5.67 19.87 -27.71
C GLY A 97 -5.33 18.77 -28.70
N PRO A 98 -4.56 19.08 -29.77
CA PRO A 98 -4.05 18.07 -30.70
C PRO A 98 -3.03 17.18 -30.00
N TYR A 99 -3.46 15.98 -29.61
CA TYR A 99 -2.65 15.02 -28.87
C TYR A 99 -2.88 13.59 -29.42
N PRO A 100 -1.87 12.69 -29.45
CA PRO A 100 -2.03 11.37 -30.07
C PRO A 100 -3.09 10.48 -29.42
N GLN A 101 -3.31 10.63 -28.10
CA GLN A 101 -4.31 9.90 -27.35
C GLN A 101 -5.56 10.78 -27.11
N THR A 102 -6.75 10.21 -27.28
CA THR A 102 -8.01 10.90 -26.97
C THR A 102 -8.31 10.84 -25.47
N ARG A 103 -9.13 11.79 -24.97
CA ARG A 103 -9.60 11.78 -23.57
C ARG A 103 -10.31 10.48 -23.21
N THR A 104 -11.09 9.91 -24.14
CA THR A 104 -11.79 8.64 -23.92
C THR A 104 -10.84 7.47 -23.75
N GLN A 105 -9.76 7.40 -24.54
CA GLN A 105 -8.74 6.36 -24.39
C GLN A 105 -7.98 6.50 -23.07
N ALA A 106 -7.60 7.73 -22.71
CA ALA A 106 -6.94 7.99 -21.43
C ALA A 106 -7.83 7.62 -20.22
N THR A 107 -9.12 7.97 -20.27
CA THR A 107 -10.07 7.56 -19.22
C THR A 107 -10.23 6.03 -19.15
N ALA A 108 -10.26 5.34 -20.29
CA ALA A 108 -10.33 3.87 -20.31
C ALA A 108 -9.09 3.23 -19.67
N ALA A 109 -7.88 3.73 -19.97
CA ALA A 109 -6.65 3.25 -19.34
C ALA A 109 -6.61 3.54 -17.83
N LEU A 110 -7.13 4.70 -17.39
CA LEU A 110 -7.28 4.99 -15.97
C LEU A 110 -8.26 4.02 -15.30
N ASP A 111 -9.40 3.75 -15.94
CA ASP A 111 -10.38 2.78 -15.45
C ASP A 111 -9.79 1.38 -15.31
N ASP A 112 -8.90 0.97 -16.23
CA ASP A 112 -8.18 -0.31 -16.13
C ASP A 112 -7.32 -0.37 -14.87
N CYS A 113 -6.55 0.69 -14.54
CA CYS A 113 -5.77 0.73 -13.30
C CYS A 113 -6.65 0.74 -12.05
N LEU A 114 -7.72 1.55 -12.04
CA LEU A 114 -8.67 1.58 -10.92
C LEU A 114 -9.33 0.21 -10.72
N ASN A 115 -9.70 -0.48 -11.80
CA ASN A 115 -10.31 -1.79 -11.72
C ASN A 115 -9.32 -2.86 -11.27
N GLN A 116 -8.06 -2.80 -11.70
CA GLN A 116 -7.02 -3.70 -11.21
C GLN A 116 -6.85 -3.58 -9.69
N MET A 117 -6.73 -2.35 -9.16
CA MET A 117 -6.66 -2.10 -7.72
C MET A 117 -7.89 -2.62 -6.97
N ARG A 118 -9.10 -2.39 -7.50
CA ARG A 118 -10.36 -2.92 -6.91
C ARG A 118 -10.38 -4.45 -6.86
N ILE A 119 -9.91 -5.11 -7.92
CA ILE A 119 -9.82 -6.58 -7.96
C ILE A 119 -8.88 -7.06 -6.86
N ARG A 120 -7.67 -6.50 -6.77
CA ARG A 120 -6.67 -6.89 -5.75
C ARG A 120 -7.17 -6.63 -4.32
N PHE A 121 -7.80 -5.48 -4.09
CA PHE A 121 -8.42 -5.13 -2.82
C PHE A 121 -9.53 -6.14 -2.45
N GLY A 122 -10.38 -6.51 -3.41
CA GLY A 122 -11.42 -7.53 -3.24
C GLY A 122 -10.87 -8.92 -2.94
N GLU A 123 -9.83 -9.35 -3.67
CA GLU A 123 -9.13 -10.62 -3.41
C GLU A 123 -8.57 -10.69 -1.99
N GLY A 124 -8.03 -9.57 -1.50
CA GLY A 124 -7.56 -9.46 -0.12
C GLY A 124 -8.68 -9.68 0.91
N LEU A 125 -9.82 -9.02 0.70
CA LEU A 125 -11.01 -9.15 1.57
C LEU A 125 -11.56 -10.58 1.56
N ASP A 126 -11.66 -11.20 0.38
CA ASP A 126 -12.18 -12.56 0.23
C ASP A 126 -11.23 -13.61 0.84
N ALA A 127 -9.91 -13.38 0.76
CA ALA A 127 -8.93 -14.22 1.43
C ALA A 127 -9.03 -14.16 2.96
N ALA A 128 -9.31 -12.97 3.53
CA ALA A 128 -9.39 -12.77 4.97
C ALA A 128 -10.49 -13.62 5.64
N GLN A 129 -11.53 -14.04 4.90
CA GLN A 129 -12.55 -14.95 5.43
C GLN A 129 -11.95 -16.23 6.01
N ARG A 130 -10.90 -16.77 5.37
CA ARG A 130 -10.26 -18.04 5.75
C ARG A 130 -9.35 -17.92 6.96
N LEU A 131 -9.12 -16.71 7.49
CA LEU A 131 -8.38 -16.54 8.75
C LEU A 131 -9.09 -17.21 9.92
N LEU A 132 -10.42 -17.33 9.84
CA LEU A 132 -11.27 -17.83 10.91
C LEU A 132 -11.90 -19.16 10.56
N GLY A 133 -12.03 -20.03 11.56
CA GLY A 133 -12.78 -21.26 11.47
C GLY A 133 -14.29 -21.04 11.61
N PRO A 134 -15.09 -22.12 11.51
CA PRO A 134 -16.55 -22.04 11.59
C PRO A 134 -17.09 -21.44 12.89
N ASP A 135 -16.36 -21.60 14.00
CA ASP A 135 -16.75 -21.05 15.31
C ASP A 135 -16.17 -19.65 15.54
N GLY A 136 -15.46 -19.09 14.53
CA GLY A 136 -14.83 -17.78 14.54
C GLY A 136 -13.43 -17.76 15.17
N GLU A 137 -12.89 -18.91 15.57
CA GLU A 137 -11.52 -19.04 16.07
C GLU A 137 -10.47 -18.74 15.00
N VAL A 138 -9.32 -18.15 15.39
CA VAL A 138 -8.21 -17.92 14.46
C VAL A 138 -7.54 -19.26 14.12
N LEU A 139 -7.40 -19.56 12.83
CA LEU A 139 -6.80 -20.80 12.35
C LEU A 139 -5.28 -20.65 12.22
N ALA A 140 -4.53 -21.34 13.09
CA ALA A 140 -3.07 -21.24 13.15
C ALA A 140 -2.37 -21.51 11.81
N ASN A 141 -2.87 -22.49 11.04
CA ASN A 141 -2.31 -22.85 9.73
C ASN A 141 -2.57 -21.79 8.64
N GLU A 142 -3.52 -20.87 8.86
CA GLU A 142 -3.90 -19.84 7.91
C GLU A 142 -3.24 -18.48 8.20
N VAL A 143 -2.76 -18.29 9.43
CA VAL A 143 -2.19 -17.02 9.91
C VAL A 143 -0.67 -17.03 10.11
N GLY A 144 -0.05 -18.21 10.05
CA GLY A 144 1.40 -18.34 10.22
C GLY A 144 2.16 -17.69 9.07
N LEU A 145 3.18 -16.89 9.39
CA LEU A 145 4.11 -16.28 8.42
C LEU A 145 5.43 -17.06 8.28
N ASP A 146 5.59 -18.17 9.00
CA ASP A 146 6.74 -19.08 8.90
C ASP A 146 6.33 -20.44 8.28
N PRO A 147 7.00 -20.92 7.21
CA PRO A 147 8.03 -20.23 6.44
C PRO A 147 7.48 -18.97 5.75
N GLU A 148 8.36 -18.06 5.38
CA GLU A 148 7.99 -16.79 4.76
C GLU A 148 6.97 -16.96 3.62
N CYS A 149 6.02 -16.03 3.55
CA CYS A 149 5.01 -16.01 2.50
C CYS A 149 5.65 -15.83 1.11
N ARG A 150 5.13 -16.53 0.10
CA ARG A 150 5.66 -16.43 -1.28
C ARG A 150 4.85 -15.43 -2.09
N SER A 151 5.45 -14.31 -2.52
CA SER A 151 4.75 -13.30 -3.34
C SER A 151 5.05 -13.36 -4.85
N ARG A 152 5.90 -14.29 -5.34
CA ARG A 152 6.44 -14.23 -6.72
C ARG A 152 6.22 -15.44 -7.64
N GLU A 153 5.82 -16.61 -7.13
CA GLU A 153 5.89 -17.85 -7.95
C GLU A 153 4.74 -18.84 -7.78
N GLU A 154 4.11 -18.92 -6.61
CA GLU A 154 2.97 -19.80 -6.34
C GLU A 154 1.91 -19.02 -5.57
N ARG A 155 0.63 -19.17 -5.94
CA ARG A 155 -0.49 -18.55 -5.22
C ARG A 155 -0.40 -19.00 -3.76
N GLU A 156 -0.01 -18.09 -2.90
CA GLU A 156 0.06 -18.35 -1.47
C GLU A 156 -1.32 -18.76 -0.97
N VAL A 157 -1.36 -19.87 -0.23
CA VAL A 157 -2.60 -20.53 0.15
C VAL A 157 -3.08 -20.08 1.52
N ARG A 158 -2.14 -19.67 2.40
CA ARG A 158 -2.44 -19.21 3.75
C ARG A 158 -3.22 -17.90 3.68
N ALA A 159 -4.36 -17.87 4.36
CA ALA A 159 -5.28 -16.75 4.31
C ALA A 159 -4.65 -15.39 4.64
N LYS A 160 -3.78 -15.31 5.66
CA LYS A 160 -3.13 -14.05 6.06
C LYS A 160 -2.23 -13.53 4.96
N CYS A 161 -1.36 -14.37 4.43
CA CYS A 161 -0.47 -13.95 3.36
C CYS A 161 -1.27 -13.55 2.11
N ALA A 162 -2.25 -14.35 1.67
CA ALA A 162 -3.07 -14.02 0.50
C ALA A 162 -3.88 -12.72 0.68
N ALA A 163 -4.36 -12.45 1.89
CA ALA A 163 -5.08 -11.22 2.21
C ALA A 163 -4.15 -9.99 2.14
N LEU A 164 -2.95 -10.11 2.72
CA LEU A 164 -1.93 -9.06 2.68
C LEU A 164 -1.37 -8.86 1.26
N GLU A 165 -1.26 -9.91 0.46
CA GLU A 165 -0.85 -9.83 -0.94
C GLU A 165 -1.86 -9.04 -1.77
N GLY A 166 -3.15 -9.39 -1.69
CA GLY A 166 -4.20 -8.63 -2.38
C GLY A 166 -4.24 -7.17 -1.96
N PHE A 167 -4.11 -6.90 -0.65
CA PHE A 167 -4.04 -5.53 -0.15
C PHE A 167 -2.78 -4.79 -0.63
N GLY A 168 -1.60 -5.40 -0.53
CA GLY A 168 -0.33 -4.83 -0.98
C GLY A 168 -0.32 -4.51 -2.48
N ARG A 169 -0.80 -5.43 -3.33
CA ARG A 169 -0.92 -5.18 -4.78
C ARG A 169 -1.88 -4.02 -5.11
N ALA A 170 -2.93 -3.82 -4.31
CA ALA A 170 -3.78 -2.63 -4.46
C ALA A 170 -3.04 -1.34 -4.03
N LEU A 171 -2.27 -1.39 -2.95
CA LEU A 171 -1.45 -0.26 -2.49
C LEU A 171 -0.37 0.13 -3.50
N HIS A 172 0.16 -0.83 -4.26
CA HIS A 172 1.14 -0.57 -5.32
C HIS A 172 0.62 0.47 -6.32
N GLY A 173 -0.52 0.19 -6.98
CA GLY A 173 -1.13 1.11 -7.94
C GLY A 173 -1.56 2.44 -7.32
N VAL A 174 -1.98 2.44 -6.04
CA VAL A 174 -2.28 3.67 -5.29
C VAL A 174 -1.02 4.53 -5.15
N GLN A 175 0.11 3.93 -4.82
CA GLN A 175 1.38 4.63 -4.64
C GLN A 175 1.90 5.13 -5.99
N ASP A 176 1.81 4.32 -7.05
CA ASP A 176 2.20 4.70 -8.41
C ASP A 176 1.33 5.81 -9.00
N PHE A 177 0.04 5.84 -8.69
CA PHE A 177 -0.82 6.97 -9.06
C PHE A 177 -0.25 8.31 -8.57
N TYR A 178 0.33 8.38 -7.38
CA TYR A 178 0.91 9.64 -6.87
C TYR A 178 2.29 9.96 -7.44
N SER A 179 3.10 8.96 -7.83
CA SER A 179 4.43 9.17 -8.41
C SER A 179 4.41 9.45 -9.92
N HIS A 180 3.45 8.88 -10.67
CA HIS A 180 3.42 8.97 -12.15
C HIS A 180 2.16 9.61 -12.73
N SER A 181 1.28 10.16 -11.91
CA SER A 181 0.26 11.10 -12.37
C SER A 181 0.62 12.55 -12.06
N ASN A 182 -0.10 13.49 -12.66
CA ASN A 182 -0.01 14.90 -12.30
C ASN A 182 -0.94 15.33 -11.14
N TRP A 183 -1.49 14.38 -10.37
CA TRP A 183 -2.53 14.65 -9.36
C TRP A 183 -2.07 15.65 -8.29
N ALA A 184 -0.99 15.33 -7.58
CA ALA A 184 -0.54 16.10 -6.42
C ALA A 184 0.53 17.15 -6.75
N ASP A 185 0.91 17.29 -8.02
CA ASP A 185 2.13 17.97 -8.41
C ASP A 185 1.88 19.27 -9.18
N GLU A 186 2.95 20.04 -9.38
CA GLU A 186 3.00 21.25 -10.18
C GLU A 186 3.85 21.04 -11.43
N ALA A 187 3.51 21.74 -12.51
CA ALA A 187 4.34 21.76 -13.70
C ALA A 187 5.60 22.60 -13.53
N ASP A 188 6.66 22.30 -14.28
CA ASP A 188 7.83 23.16 -14.32
C ASP A 188 7.44 24.52 -14.92
N PRO A 189 7.47 25.61 -14.14
CA PRO A 189 7.00 26.92 -14.59
C PRO A 189 7.93 27.56 -15.64
N THR A 190 9.12 26.99 -15.85
CA THR A 190 10.11 27.48 -16.82
C THR A 190 9.94 26.87 -18.21
N ARG A 191 9.08 25.85 -18.34
CA ARG A 191 8.83 25.12 -19.59
C ARG A 191 7.38 25.34 -20.06
N PRO A 192 7.11 25.37 -21.38
CA PRO A 192 5.75 25.44 -21.88
C PRO A 192 4.97 24.18 -21.49
N ILE A 193 3.65 24.31 -21.32
CA ILE A 193 2.78 23.15 -21.10
C ILE A 193 2.66 22.35 -22.40
N GLY A 194 2.84 21.03 -22.31
CA GLY A 194 2.80 20.10 -23.44
C GLY A 194 3.03 18.66 -23.01
N ASP A 195 3.30 17.79 -23.97
CA ASP A 195 3.60 16.37 -23.75
C ASP A 195 4.86 16.15 -22.90
N GLU A 196 5.88 16.98 -23.06
CA GLU A 196 7.12 16.86 -22.26
C GLU A 196 7.07 17.60 -20.90
N ASN A 197 6.02 18.38 -20.64
CA ASN A 197 5.78 19.11 -19.39
C ASN A 197 4.26 19.29 -19.20
N PRO A 198 3.54 18.20 -18.87
CA PRO A 198 2.09 18.27 -18.69
C PRO A 198 1.74 19.20 -17.52
N PRO A 199 0.50 19.73 -17.49
CA PRO A 199 0.02 20.53 -16.36
C PRO A 199 0.13 19.73 -15.06
N GLY A 200 0.35 20.40 -13.93
CA GLY A 200 0.16 19.83 -12.60
C GLY A 200 -1.21 20.23 -12.06
N LEU A 201 -1.87 19.35 -11.31
CA LEU A 201 -3.20 19.64 -10.76
C LEU A 201 -3.17 20.21 -9.34
N ASP A 202 -2.09 19.98 -8.59
CA ASP A 202 -1.95 20.35 -7.17
C ASP A 202 -3.19 19.99 -6.31
N LEU A 203 -3.75 18.80 -6.54
CA LEU A 203 -4.92 18.30 -5.82
C LEU A 203 -4.52 17.61 -4.51
N PRO A 204 -5.36 17.71 -3.46
CA PRO A 204 -5.08 17.08 -2.19
C PRO A 204 -5.26 15.56 -2.23
N ALA A 205 -4.65 14.89 -1.26
CA ALA A 205 -4.99 13.52 -0.88
C ALA A 205 -5.99 13.53 0.31
N PRO A 206 -6.84 12.50 0.46
CA PRO A 206 -7.02 11.37 -0.45
C PRO A 206 -7.74 11.76 -1.76
N SER A 207 -7.44 11.05 -2.83
CA SER A 207 -8.09 11.16 -4.12
C SER A 207 -9.45 10.44 -4.09
N PRO A 208 -10.54 11.08 -4.54
CA PRO A 208 -11.83 10.41 -4.68
C PRO A 208 -11.83 9.36 -5.81
N LEU A 209 -10.85 9.37 -6.72
CA LEU A 209 -10.72 8.35 -7.76
C LEU A 209 -10.26 7.00 -7.18
N LEU A 210 -9.53 7.04 -6.08
CA LEU A 210 -8.96 5.87 -5.42
C LEU A 210 -9.91 5.28 -4.37
N ASP A 211 -11.22 5.61 -4.37
CA ASP A 211 -12.21 4.84 -3.60
C ASP A 211 -12.46 3.48 -4.24
N LEU A 212 -11.75 2.47 -3.72
CA LEU A 212 -11.79 1.10 -4.23
C LEU A 212 -13.07 0.35 -3.85
N ARG A 213 -13.95 0.93 -3.03
CA ARG A 213 -15.21 0.28 -2.63
C ARG A 213 -16.34 0.53 -3.62
N GLY A 214 -16.16 1.46 -4.56
CA GLY A 214 -17.22 1.90 -5.46
C GLY A 214 -16.72 2.43 -6.79
N PRO A 215 -17.65 2.87 -7.65
CA PRO A 215 -17.30 3.53 -8.91
C PRO A 215 -16.59 4.86 -8.62
N ALA A 216 -15.55 5.16 -9.39
CA ALA A 216 -14.86 6.43 -9.31
C ALA A 216 -15.72 7.55 -9.93
N PRO A 217 -15.59 8.80 -9.45
CA PRO A 217 -16.15 9.95 -10.14
C PRO A 217 -15.42 10.21 -11.47
N ASP A 218 -15.99 11.09 -12.29
CA ASP A 218 -15.29 11.55 -13.50
C ASP A 218 -13.94 12.19 -13.13
N PRO A 219 -12.83 11.79 -13.78
CA PRO A 219 -11.52 12.37 -13.51
C PRO A 219 -11.45 13.84 -13.95
N PRO A 220 -10.61 14.67 -13.28
CA PRO A 220 -10.30 16.01 -13.75
C PRO A 220 -9.88 16.02 -15.22
N VAL A 221 -10.33 17.01 -15.99
CA VAL A 221 -10.13 17.07 -17.45
C VAL A 221 -8.66 17.01 -17.85
N ASP A 222 -7.78 17.59 -17.04
CA ASP A 222 -6.34 17.64 -17.27
C ASP A 222 -5.58 16.57 -16.45
N LEU A 223 -6.26 15.62 -15.81
CA LEU A 223 -5.59 14.46 -15.21
C LEU A 223 -4.91 13.64 -16.29
N THR A 224 -3.64 13.35 -16.08
CA THR A 224 -2.79 12.52 -16.93
C THR A 224 -1.92 11.60 -16.07
N THR A 225 -1.74 10.36 -16.52
CA THR A 225 -0.60 9.52 -16.10
C THR A 225 0.39 9.40 -17.25
N GLY A 226 1.45 8.62 -17.10
CA GLY A 226 2.52 8.54 -18.10
C GLY A 226 2.39 7.33 -19.02
N CYS A 227 2.72 7.50 -20.29
CA CYS A 227 2.97 6.37 -21.18
C CYS A 227 4.31 5.71 -20.83
N TYR A 228 4.32 4.39 -20.64
CA TYR A 228 5.51 3.62 -20.32
C TYR A 228 5.98 2.74 -21.48
N VAL A 229 7.30 2.68 -21.66
CA VAL A 229 8.03 1.72 -22.50
C VAL A 229 9.35 1.38 -21.81
N ALA A 230 9.93 0.22 -22.08
CA ALA A 230 11.15 -0.24 -21.39
C ALA A 230 12.34 0.77 -21.45
N ARG A 231 12.43 1.59 -22.51
CA ARG A 231 13.31 2.76 -22.57
C ARG A 231 12.49 4.02 -22.38
N ASP A 232 12.10 4.26 -21.15
CA ASP A 232 11.27 5.40 -20.79
C ASP A 232 12.13 6.67 -20.64
N GLU A 233 11.82 7.71 -21.42
CA GLU A 233 12.58 8.96 -21.46
C GLU A 233 11.73 10.16 -21.91
N VAL A 234 12.30 11.36 -21.82
CA VAL A 234 11.70 12.60 -22.31
C VAL A 234 12.69 13.24 -23.31
N PRO A 235 12.31 13.51 -24.57
CA PRO A 235 11.00 13.24 -25.20
C PRO A 235 10.74 11.73 -25.37
N GLY A 236 9.46 11.34 -25.41
CA GLY A 236 9.09 9.93 -25.49
C GLY A 236 9.53 9.20 -26.76
N VAL A 237 9.73 7.89 -26.64
CA VAL A 237 10.19 6.99 -27.72
C VAL A 237 9.26 5.81 -27.93
N GLY A 238 9.48 5.06 -29.02
CA GLY A 238 8.64 3.90 -29.35
C GLY A 238 7.17 4.28 -29.47
N ASP A 239 6.33 3.57 -28.70
CA ASP A 239 4.88 3.76 -28.63
C ASP A 239 4.48 4.99 -27.77
N CYS A 240 5.44 5.57 -27.04
CA CYS A 240 5.26 6.80 -26.26
C CYS A 240 5.75 8.06 -26.97
N ARG A 241 6.05 8.00 -28.27
CA ARG A 241 6.49 9.17 -29.02
C ARG A 241 5.38 10.23 -29.11
N LEU A 242 5.73 11.49 -28.84
CA LEU A 242 4.79 12.63 -28.79
C LEU A 242 3.72 12.48 -27.69
N ARG A 243 3.99 11.64 -26.69
CA ARG A 243 3.11 11.42 -25.53
C ARG A 243 3.82 11.85 -24.26
N VAL A 244 3.04 12.26 -23.27
CA VAL A 244 3.47 12.38 -21.88
C VAL A 244 3.97 11.01 -21.45
N THR A 245 5.22 10.96 -21.05
CA THR A 245 5.87 9.73 -20.62
C THR A 245 5.81 9.58 -19.12
N HIS A 246 5.86 8.33 -18.67
CA HIS A 246 6.03 7.99 -17.27
C HIS A 246 7.28 8.70 -16.70
N ALA A 247 8.39 8.73 -17.44
CA ALA A 247 9.60 9.46 -17.07
C ALA A 247 9.39 10.98 -16.92
N GLY A 248 8.48 11.57 -17.69
CA GLY A 248 8.16 13.00 -17.62
C GLY A 248 7.31 13.37 -16.41
N LEU A 249 6.52 12.44 -15.90
CA LEU A 249 5.74 12.60 -14.67
C LEU A 249 6.46 12.06 -13.43
N ASN A 250 7.53 11.29 -13.60
CA ASN A 250 8.22 10.57 -12.54
C ASN A 250 8.70 11.48 -11.39
N LYS A 251 8.22 11.18 -10.18
CA LYS A 251 8.58 11.83 -8.91
C LYS A 251 9.35 10.89 -7.96
N ASP A 252 9.94 9.83 -8.48
CA ASP A 252 10.68 8.84 -7.71
C ASP A 252 12.11 9.30 -7.40
N ARG A 253 12.93 8.39 -6.85
CA ARG A 253 14.37 8.55 -6.66
C ARG A 253 14.74 9.68 -5.70
N GLY A 254 13.96 9.81 -4.63
CA GLY A 254 14.30 10.60 -3.46
C GLY A 254 14.35 9.74 -2.20
N GLN A 255 14.73 10.35 -1.08
CA GLN A 255 14.81 9.66 0.21
C GLN A 255 13.48 9.79 0.97
N ILE A 256 13.00 8.68 1.52
CA ILE A 256 11.78 8.63 2.35
C ILE A 256 12.16 8.05 3.72
N ASP A 257 11.88 8.78 4.80
CA ASP A 257 11.99 8.25 6.15
C ASP A 257 10.85 7.22 6.39
N PRO A 258 11.15 5.94 6.66
CA PRO A 258 10.12 4.90 6.80
C PRO A 258 9.31 5.00 8.10
N VAL A 259 9.68 5.89 9.03
CA VAL A 259 8.93 6.15 10.27
C VAL A 259 8.05 7.38 10.10
N THR A 260 8.60 8.48 9.59
CA THR A 260 7.87 9.77 9.55
C THR A 260 7.22 10.05 8.20
N GLY A 261 7.66 9.40 7.12
CA GLY A 261 7.30 9.75 5.75
C GLY A 261 7.95 11.06 5.26
N ALA A 262 9.00 11.55 5.92
CA ALA A 262 9.71 12.74 5.48
C ALA A 262 10.42 12.46 4.13
N ALA A 263 10.20 13.33 3.16
CA ALA A 263 10.71 13.20 1.80
C ALA A 263 11.82 14.23 1.54
N THR A 264 13.02 13.78 1.16
CA THR A 264 14.18 14.64 0.87
C THR A 264 14.91 14.22 -0.40
N ASP A 265 15.81 15.08 -0.87
CA ASP A 265 16.77 14.78 -1.94
C ASP A 265 16.17 14.18 -3.24
N PRO A 266 15.10 14.78 -3.80
CA PRO A 266 14.55 14.29 -5.07
C PRO A 266 15.57 14.48 -6.20
N THR A 267 15.65 13.50 -7.11
CA THR A 267 16.61 13.55 -8.23
C THR A 267 15.97 13.56 -9.61
N THR A 268 14.66 13.30 -9.71
CA THR A 268 13.96 13.34 -11.00
C THR A 268 13.60 14.77 -11.39
N PRO A 269 13.59 15.12 -12.69
CA PRO A 269 13.25 16.46 -13.14
C PRO A 269 11.90 16.95 -12.59
N ARG A 270 10.85 16.12 -12.61
CA ARG A 270 9.53 16.48 -12.09
C ARG A 270 9.50 16.51 -10.56
N GLY A 271 10.21 15.60 -9.89
CA GLY A 271 10.31 15.57 -8.42
C GLY A 271 11.03 16.78 -7.82
N MET A 272 11.99 17.36 -8.55
CA MET A 272 12.74 18.57 -8.15
C MET A 272 11.97 19.89 -8.33
N VAL A 273 10.81 19.87 -9.00
CA VAL A 273 9.98 21.08 -9.14
C VAL A 273 9.29 21.36 -7.80
N GLY A 274 9.65 22.48 -7.17
CA GLY A 274 9.04 22.93 -5.93
C GLY A 274 9.09 21.86 -4.83
N THR A 275 7.91 21.38 -4.42
CA THR A 275 7.76 20.31 -3.41
C THR A 275 7.10 19.05 -3.99
N ASN A 276 7.19 18.83 -5.31
CA ASN A 276 6.47 17.75 -5.99
C ASN A 276 6.73 16.36 -5.39
N PHE A 277 8.00 16.01 -5.13
CA PHE A 277 8.31 14.73 -4.48
C PHE A 277 7.66 14.60 -3.11
N ALA A 278 7.76 15.64 -2.27
CA ALA A 278 7.15 15.64 -0.94
C ALA A 278 5.62 15.57 -1.00
N LYS A 279 4.98 16.24 -1.97
CA LYS A 279 3.54 16.17 -2.20
C LYS A 279 3.13 14.75 -2.61
N ALA A 280 3.83 14.13 -3.56
CA ALA A 280 3.58 12.74 -3.98
C ALA A 280 3.72 11.75 -2.80
N VAL A 281 4.81 11.83 -2.05
CA VAL A 281 5.04 10.98 -0.86
C VAL A 281 3.95 11.18 0.19
N SER A 282 3.65 12.43 0.55
CA SER A 282 2.62 12.71 1.56
C SER A 282 1.22 12.28 1.11
N GLY A 283 0.92 12.39 -0.19
CA GLY A 283 -0.31 11.92 -0.80
C GLY A 283 -0.44 10.41 -0.74
N ALA A 284 0.59 9.69 -1.18
CA ALA A 284 0.65 8.23 -1.14
C ALA A 284 0.56 7.67 0.28
N VAL A 285 1.22 8.28 1.26
CA VAL A 285 1.10 7.89 2.69
C VAL A 285 -0.31 8.13 3.22
N THR A 286 -0.92 9.26 2.86
CA THR A 286 -2.29 9.59 3.28
C THR A 286 -3.30 8.63 2.67
N GLU A 287 -3.18 8.33 1.37
CA GLU A 287 -4.05 7.38 0.68
C GLU A 287 -3.86 5.96 1.22
N THR A 288 -2.62 5.50 1.42
CA THR A 288 -2.33 4.17 1.97
C THR A 288 -3.00 3.96 3.34
N ARG A 289 -2.99 4.98 4.20
CA ARG A 289 -3.71 4.95 5.49
C ARG A 289 -5.22 4.86 5.32
N ARG A 290 -5.76 5.61 4.36
CA ARG A 290 -7.18 5.61 4.03
C ARG A 290 -7.61 4.26 3.43
N GLU A 291 -6.80 3.65 2.57
CA GLU A 291 -7.08 2.31 2.04
C GLU A 291 -7.10 1.24 3.13
N TRP A 292 -6.20 1.31 4.12
CA TRP A 292 -6.28 0.42 5.27
C TRP A 292 -7.57 0.64 6.09
N GLN A 293 -7.97 1.89 6.30
CA GLN A 293 -9.23 2.21 6.97
C GLN A 293 -10.45 1.63 6.21
N ASP A 294 -10.45 1.73 4.90
CA ASP A 294 -11.53 1.22 4.06
C ASP A 294 -11.54 -0.30 4.00
N PHE A 295 -10.37 -0.95 3.94
CA PHE A 295 -10.25 -2.41 3.99
C PHE A 295 -10.82 -2.96 5.30
N ARG A 296 -10.47 -2.35 6.44
CA ARG A 296 -11.05 -2.70 7.74
C ARG A 296 -12.57 -2.51 7.78
N SER A 297 -13.05 -1.38 7.25
CA SER A 297 -14.48 -1.09 7.20
C SER A 297 -15.25 -2.12 6.36
N GLU A 298 -14.68 -2.55 5.24
CA GLU A 298 -15.23 -3.60 4.37
C GLU A 298 -15.23 -4.98 5.05
N LEU A 299 -14.16 -5.34 5.78
CA LEU A 299 -14.15 -6.59 6.56
C LEU A 299 -15.30 -6.63 7.58
N VAL A 300 -15.50 -5.53 8.31
CA VAL A 300 -16.60 -5.40 9.28
C VAL A 300 -17.96 -5.43 8.59
N ALA A 301 -18.11 -4.75 7.46
CA ALA A 301 -19.36 -4.71 6.71
C ALA A 301 -19.73 -6.10 6.13
N ARG A 302 -18.76 -6.84 5.60
CA ARG A 302 -18.97 -8.15 4.95
C ARG A 302 -19.16 -9.29 5.94
N TYR A 303 -18.33 -9.34 6.99
CA TYR A 303 -18.26 -10.49 7.90
C TYR A 303 -18.90 -10.23 9.27
N GLY A 304 -19.39 -9.02 9.51
CA GLY A 304 -19.98 -8.59 10.78
C GLY A 304 -18.91 -8.15 11.79
N SER A 305 -19.32 -7.32 12.76
CA SER A 305 -18.38 -6.66 13.69
C SER A 305 -17.48 -7.65 14.46
N GLU A 306 -18.00 -8.76 14.97
CA GLU A 306 -17.15 -9.68 15.76
C GLU A 306 -16.07 -10.36 14.90
N HIS A 307 -16.44 -10.88 13.73
CA HIS A 307 -15.49 -11.58 12.86
C HIS A 307 -14.57 -10.59 12.14
N GLY A 308 -15.11 -9.48 11.62
CA GLY A 308 -14.32 -8.43 10.97
C GLY A 308 -13.23 -7.90 11.90
N GLU A 309 -13.56 -7.54 13.13
CA GLU A 309 -12.57 -7.06 14.11
C GLU A 309 -11.49 -8.10 14.44
N ARG A 310 -11.84 -9.40 14.42
CA ARG A 310 -10.87 -10.48 14.63
C ARG A 310 -9.98 -10.69 13.41
N MET A 311 -10.52 -10.59 12.20
CA MET A 311 -9.74 -10.60 10.96
C MET A 311 -8.75 -9.44 10.92
N ILE A 312 -9.20 -8.23 11.28
CA ILE A 312 -8.34 -7.04 11.37
C ILE A 312 -7.18 -7.27 12.35
N CYS A 313 -7.48 -7.81 13.53
CA CYS A 313 -6.45 -8.18 14.51
C CYS A 313 -5.47 -9.21 13.90
N ALA A 314 -5.98 -10.27 13.27
CA ALA A 314 -5.12 -11.32 12.71
C ALA A 314 -4.24 -10.85 11.53
N LEU A 315 -4.71 -9.85 10.77
CA LEU A 315 -3.96 -9.23 9.68
C LEU A 315 -2.87 -8.27 10.16
N THR A 316 -2.92 -7.80 11.41
CA THR A 316 -2.00 -6.77 11.94
C THR A 316 -0.97 -7.34 12.91
N HIS A 317 -1.28 -8.42 13.61
CA HIS A 317 -0.44 -8.99 14.66
C HIS A 317 0.46 -10.12 14.15
N ASP A 318 1.65 -10.25 14.72
CA ASP A 318 2.64 -11.28 14.42
C ASP A 318 2.27 -12.63 15.05
N ASP A 319 1.52 -12.64 16.17
CA ASP A 319 0.98 -13.85 16.80
C ASP A 319 -0.57 -13.84 16.95
N PRO A 320 -1.32 -13.89 15.82
CA PRO A 320 -2.78 -13.80 15.85
C PRO A 320 -3.50 -14.85 16.70
N VAL A 321 -2.91 -16.04 16.84
CA VAL A 321 -3.53 -17.14 17.60
C VAL A 321 -3.66 -16.78 19.06
N ASN A 322 -2.66 -16.10 19.63
CA ASN A 322 -2.65 -15.70 21.02
C ASN A 322 -3.27 -14.31 21.24
N ASP A 323 -3.06 -13.38 20.32
CA ASP A 323 -3.46 -11.98 20.51
C ASP A 323 -4.93 -11.72 20.16
N CYS A 324 -5.46 -12.45 19.17
CA CYS A 324 -6.78 -12.21 18.59
C CYS A 324 -7.84 -13.22 19.05
N ALA A 325 -7.50 -14.10 19.99
CA ALA A 325 -8.41 -15.09 20.53
C ALA A 325 -9.67 -14.44 21.15
N ARG A 326 -10.80 -15.16 21.14
CA ARG A 326 -11.98 -14.79 21.93
C ARG A 326 -11.54 -14.68 23.39
N ARG A 327 -11.44 -13.45 23.91
CA ARG A 327 -11.49 -13.24 25.35
C ARG A 327 -12.87 -13.70 25.80
N ASN A 328 -12.96 -14.94 26.28
CA ASN A 328 -14.10 -15.38 27.07
C ASN A 328 -14.15 -14.43 28.27
N LEU A 329 -15.01 -13.41 28.18
CA LEU A 329 -15.40 -12.59 29.32
C LEU A 329 -16.32 -13.42 30.23
N ALA A 330 -15.86 -14.61 30.61
CA ALA A 330 -16.27 -15.26 31.85
C ALA A 330 -15.58 -14.54 33.03
N VAL A 331 -15.68 -13.21 33.06
CA VAL A 331 -15.35 -12.43 34.24
C VAL A 331 -16.55 -12.55 35.18
N ALA A 332 -16.47 -13.58 36.02
CA ALA A 332 -16.84 -13.54 37.43
C ALA A 332 -17.85 -12.46 37.85
N THR A 333 -19.13 -12.66 37.55
CA THR A 333 -20.22 -12.07 38.34
C THR A 333 -20.69 -13.05 39.41
N ALA A 334 -19.75 -13.68 40.12
CA ALA A 334 -20.03 -14.19 41.46
C ALA A 334 -19.71 -13.08 42.46
N VAL A 335 -20.55 -12.04 42.49
CA VAL A 335 -20.63 -11.19 43.68
C VAL A 335 -21.05 -12.12 44.83
N PRO A 336 -20.26 -12.27 45.91
CA PRO A 336 -20.70 -13.09 47.02
C PRO A 336 -21.82 -12.32 47.75
N ILE A 337 -23.06 -12.61 47.37
CA ILE A 337 -24.28 -12.19 48.09
C ILE A 337 -24.20 -12.58 49.59
N GLY A 338 -23.29 -13.48 49.96
CA GLY A 338 -23.01 -13.87 51.34
C GLY A 338 -22.47 -12.77 52.27
N LEU A 339 -21.70 -11.78 51.79
CA LEU A 339 -21.09 -10.79 52.69
C LEU A 339 -22.08 -9.68 53.14
N ALA A 340 -23.04 -9.33 52.29
CA ALA A 340 -24.10 -8.38 52.66
C ALA A 340 -25.09 -8.97 53.68
N ALA A 341 -25.41 -10.26 53.57
CA ALA A 341 -26.31 -10.94 54.51
C ALA A 341 -25.70 -11.06 55.92
N VAL A 342 -24.39 -11.30 56.03
CA VAL A 342 -23.68 -11.36 57.32
C VAL A 342 -23.61 -9.98 57.99
N ALA A 343 -23.36 -8.92 57.22
CA ALA A 343 -23.33 -7.55 57.76
C ALA A 343 -24.70 -7.08 58.27
N VAL A 344 -25.78 -7.36 57.52
CA VAL A 344 -27.14 -7.01 57.94
C VAL A 344 -27.58 -7.85 59.16
N GLY A 345 -27.24 -9.14 59.19
CA GLY A 345 -27.50 -10.00 60.35
C GLY A 345 -26.79 -9.54 61.62
N ALA A 346 -25.52 -9.11 61.52
CA ALA A 346 -24.75 -8.59 62.65
C ALA A 346 -25.32 -7.26 63.17
N ILE A 347 -25.72 -6.34 62.29
CA ILE A 347 -26.31 -5.04 62.68
C ILE A 347 -27.68 -5.24 63.37
N LEU A 348 -28.51 -6.17 62.88
CA LEU A 348 -29.79 -6.48 63.50
C LEU A 348 -29.63 -7.17 64.86
N TRP A 349 -28.63 -8.04 65.02
CA TRP A 349 -28.33 -8.68 66.30
C TRP A 349 -27.79 -7.69 67.35
N ILE A 350 -26.91 -6.77 66.95
CA ILE A 350 -26.40 -5.70 67.84
C ILE A 350 -27.53 -4.77 68.29
N ARG A 351 -28.45 -4.40 67.39
CA ARG A 351 -29.62 -3.58 67.73
C ARG A 351 -30.56 -4.28 68.73
N ARG A 352 -30.75 -5.59 68.60
CA ARG A 352 -31.66 -6.36 69.48
C ARG A 352 -31.09 -6.59 70.89
N ARG A 353 -29.77 -6.51 71.08
CA ARG A 353 -29.11 -6.58 72.39
C ARG A 353 -29.10 -5.26 73.16
N ARG A 354 -29.27 -4.11 72.49
CA ARG A 354 -29.32 -2.78 73.14
C ARG A 354 -30.70 -2.37 73.64
N THR A 355 -31.74 -3.14 73.32
CA THR A 355 -33.14 -2.87 73.68
C THR A 355 -33.71 -3.86 74.71
N ARG A 356 -32.85 -4.54 75.46
CA ARG A 356 -33.23 -5.35 76.64
C ARG A 356 -32.58 -4.83 77.89
#